data_AF-A0A8C8A8Z8-F1
#
_entry.id   AF-A0A8C8A8Z8-F1
#
_cell.length_a   1.000
_cell.length_b   1.000
_cell.length_c   1.000
_cell.angle_alpha   90.00
_cell.angle_beta   90.00
_cell.angle_gamma   90.00
#
_symmetry.space_group_name_H-M   'P 1'
#
loop_
_entity.id
_entity.type
_entity.pdbx_description
1 polymer ?
#
loop_
_entity_poly.entity_id
_entity_poly.type
_entity_poly.pdbx_seq_one_letter_code
_entity_poly.pdbx_strand_id
1 'polypeptide(L)'
;MGAQSLAVACGALALCLALARATNPGFMVRITQAGLDYAHQQGIAVLEKELAQLKLPDISGDFRIRHVGKVHYEISRLDLRSFHLPYSRISLVPNVGLQVAISNAFADVDGNWRVKLHFIRDHGSFDLKVENVYIKISLKLGSDASGKPTADTSDCSTRISKVRVHFSGKFGWLYNLFHSAIEPAFRKILETEVCQIVAKSVRDELQPYLRTLPVTAKIDARAGIDYSLVAPPTATAQSLDVDLKGEVFSLAHRSAVPFTPLPLAFPPDHDRMVYFGASSYFFNTASFAYHAAGALVFEITDSLIPKDVEFHLNTTTFSAFIPQLEKMYPDMLMKLRLSAPSAPFLDIGPEGLSLRPVVDIQAYAILPNSSLAPLFLLRLTGNVSAVIDVKSGHIVGSLKVGRMRLSLKHSDVGIFQVRMLQSIMNIYASNILLPRLNARLDEGFPLPLPDRIQLSNILVRFHQNFLLLGADVQYQPRGWR
;
A
#
# COMPACT_ATOMS: atom_id res chain seq x y z
N MET A 1 24.43 -19.07 -44.60
CA MET A 1 23.61 -19.72 -43.55
C MET A 1 23.70 -19.06 -42.16
N GLY A 2 24.38 -17.90 -41.97
CA GLY A 2 24.49 -17.27 -40.65
C GLY A 2 23.41 -16.22 -40.31
N ALA A 3 22.86 -15.52 -41.29
CA ALA A 3 21.94 -14.40 -41.06
C ALA A 3 20.52 -14.83 -40.61
N GLN A 4 20.04 -16.00 -41.07
CA GLN A 4 18.74 -16.54 -40.65
C GLN A 4 18.74 -17.03 -39.19
N SER A 5 19.88 -17.51 -38.68
CA SER A 5 20.01 -17.97 -37.29
C SER A 5 19.95 -16.82 -36.27
N LEU A 6 20.48 -15.65 -36.63
CA LEU A 6 20.45 -14.45 -35.78
C LEU A 6 19.05 -13.84 -35.68
N ALA A 7 18.29 -13.84 -36.78
CA ALA A 7 16.91 -13.35 -36.78
C ALA A 7 15.96 -14.24 -35.95
N VAL A 8 16.16 -15.56 -36.01
CA VAL A 8 15.39 -16.52 -35.19
C VAL A 8 15.78 -16.44 -33.72
N ALA A 9 17.06 -16.26 -33.40
CA ALA A 9 17.53 -16.05 -32.03
C ALA A 9 17.04 -14.73 -31.42
N CYS A 10 17.06 -13.63 -32.18
CA CYS A 10 16.49 -12.34 -31.76
C CYS A 10 14.96 -12.40 -31.62
N GLY A 11 14.27 -13.12 -32.52
CA GLY A 11 12.83 -13.35 -32.43
C GLY A 11 12.44 -14.18 -31.21
N ALA A 12 13.23 -15.21 -30.87
CA ALA A 12 13.04 -16.03 -29.68
C ALA A 12 13.37 -15.28 -28.38
N LEU A 13 14.40 -14.42 -28.38
CA LEU A 13 14.72 -13.53 -27.25
C LEU A 13 13.64 -12.46 -27.06
N ALA A 14 13.10 -11.88 -28.14
CA ALA A 14 11.98 -10.95 -28.08
C ALA A 14 10.68 -11.63 -27.61
N LEU A 15 10.42 -12.88 -28.02
CA LEU A 15 9.30 -13.69 -27.50
C LEU A 15 9.51 -14.12 -26.05
N CYS A 16 10.74 -14.42 -25.62
CA CYS A 16 11.05 -14.76 -24.23
C CYS A 16 10.99 -13.52 -23.31
N LEU A 17 11.34 -12.33 -23.81
CA LEU A 17 11.16 -11.06 -23.10
C LEU A 17 9.69 -10.62 -23.06
N ALA A 18 8.90 -10.95 -24.09
CA ALA A 18 7.44 -10.74 -24.09
C ALA A 18 6.66 -11.79 -23.25
N LEU A 19 7.32 -12.89 -22.87
CA LEU A 19 6.82 -13.90 -21.92
C LEU A 19 7.40 -13.71 -20.51
N ALA A 20 7.73 -12.48 -20.12
CA ALA A 20 7.53 -12.11 -18.73
C ALA A 20 6.02 -12.25 -18.48
N ARG A 21 5.58 -13.45 -18.06
CA ARG A 21 4.19 -13.71 -17.66
C ARG A 21 3.80 -12.53 -16.76
N ALA A 22 2.89 -11.68 -17.24
CA ALA A 22 2.20 -10.73 -16.39
C ALA A 22 1.59 -11.60 -15.29
N THR A 23 2.24 -11.57 -14.13
CA THR A 23 1.87 -12.39 -13.00
C THR A 23 0.70 -11.65 -12.39
N ASN A 24 -0.48 -12.30 -12.36
CA ASN A 24 -1.64 -11.70 -11.74
C ASN A 24 -1.26 -11.27 -10.31
N PRO A 25 -1.72 -10.12 -9.83
CA PRO A 25 -1.43 -9.70 -8.47
C PRO A 25 -2.13 -10.62 -7.46
N GLY A 26 -1.42 -10.99 -6.40
CA GLY A 26 -2.06 -11.55 -5.20
C GLY A 26 -2.76 -10.48 -4.37
N PHE A 27 -2.39 -9.21 -4.55
CA PHE A 27 -2.99 -8.08 -3.87
C PHE A 27 -2.97 -6.84 -4.77
N MET A 28 -4.07 -6.08 -4.82
CA MET A 28 -4.17 -4.91 -5.69
C MET A 28 -4.63 -3.69 -4.88
N VAL A 29 -4.11 -2.52 -5.21
CA VAL A 29 -4.56 -1.23 -4.67
C VAL A 29 -5.08 -0.36 -5.81
N ARG A 30 -6.27 0.19 -5.66
CA ARG A 30 -6.89 1.10 -6.62
C ARG A 30 -7.14 2.45 -5.96
N ILE A 31 -6.61 3.51 -6.53
CA ILE A 31 -6.83 4.89 -6.10
C ILE A 31 -7.81 5.52 -7.09
N THR A 32 -8.93 6.03 -6.59
CA THR A 32 -9.97 6.67 -7.41
C THR A 32 -9.63 8.15 -7.66
N GLN A 33 -10.41 8.82 -8.51
CA GLN A 33 -10.28 10.26 -8.68
C GLN A 33 -10.44 11.01 -7.35
N ALA A 34 -11.35 10.59 -6.46
CA ALA A 34 -11.51 11.21 -5.14
C ALA A 34 -10.24 11.08 -4.27
N GLY A 35 -9.56 9.92 -4.33
CA GLY A 35 -8.28 9.74 -3.66
C GLY A 35 -7.15 10.57 -4.27
N LEU A 36 -7.13 10.71 -5.60
CA LEU A 36 -6.18 11.59 -6.29
C LEU A 36 -6.43 13.06 -5.97
N ASP A 37 -7.69 13.51 -5.92
CA ASP A 37 -8.06 14.88 -5.55
C ASP A 37 -7.61 15.20 -4.11
N TYR A 38 -7.75 14.25 -3.19
CA TYR A 38 -7.21 14.39 -1.83
C TYR A 38 -5.69 14.48 -1.81
N ALA A 39 -4.99 13.58 -2.51
CA ALA A 39 -3.53 13.61 -2.63
C ALA A 39 -3.04 14.92 -3.27
N HIS A 40 -3.79 15.43 -4.24
CA HIS A 40 -3.52 16.70 -4.92
C HIS A 40 -3.60 17.88 -3.96
N GLN A 41 -4.61 17.96 -3.09
CA GLN A 41 -4.70 19.03 -2.09
C GLN A 41 -3.45 19.08 -1.19
N GLN A 42 -2.96 17.92 -0.76
CA GLN A 42 -1.73 17.85 0.05
C GLN A 42 -0.48 18.20 -0.76
N GLY A 43 -0.39 17.72 -2.00
CA GLY A 43 0.75 17.96 -2.89
C GLY A 43 0.90 19.41 -3.33
N ILE A 44 -0.21 20.10 -3.64
CA ILE A 44 -0.20 21.52 -4.05
C ILE A 44 0.28 22.41 -2.91
N ALA A 45 -0.11 22.14 -1.67
CA ALA A 45 0.37 22.90 -0.51
C ALA A 45 1.89 22.78 -0.32
N VAL A 46 2.46 21.58 -0.57
CA VAL A 46 3.92 21.38 -0.54
C VAL A 46 4.60 22.12 -1.69
N LEU A 47 4.06 22.02 -2.90
CA LEU A 47 4.61 22.69 -4.08
C LEU A 47 4.59 24.22 -3.94
N GLU A 48 3.51 24.78 -3.40
CA GLU A 48 3.39 26.22 -3.15
C GLU A 48 4.51 26.71 -2.21
N LYS A 49 4.79 25.94 -1.15
CA LYS A 49 5.88 26.23 -0.21
C LYS A 49 7.27 26.16 -0.87
N GLU A 50 7.51 25.16 -1.72
CA GLU A 50 8.78 25.04 -2.45
C GLU A 50 8.97 26.20 -3.45
N LEU A 51 7.91 26.57 -4.18
CA LEU A 51 7.95 27.68 -5.13
C LEU A 51 8.16 29.04 -4.45
N ALA A 52 7.60 29.24 -3.27
CA ALA A 52 7.84 30.46 -2.48
C ALA A 52 9.30 30.64 -2.03
N GLN A 53 10.11 29.57 -2.04
CA GLN A 53 11.53 29.61 -1.70
C GLN A 53 12.44 29.72 -2.94
N LEU A 54 11.86 29.88 -4.12
CA LEU A 54 12.59 29.99 -5.37
C LEU A 54 13.52 31.23 -5.34
N LYS A 55 14.77 31.03 -5.74
CA LYS A 55 15.75 32.10 -5.91
C LYS A 55 15.90 32.41 -7.38
N LEU A 56 15.61 33.65 -7.76
CA LEU A 56 15.75 34.10 -9.15
C LEU A 56 17.13 34.73 -9.37
N PRO A 57 17.82 34.42 -10.48
CA PRO A 57 19.11 35.01 -10.81
C PRO A 57 18.98 36.48 -11.21
N ASP A 58 20.05 37.24 -10.96
CA ASP A 58 20.15 38.64 -11.39
C ASP A 58 20.13 38.76 -12.93
N ILE A 59 19.52 39.83 -13.44
CA ILE A 59 19.36 40.10 -14.88
C ILE A 59 20.10 41.38 -15.23
N SER A 60 21.13 41.30 -16.05
CA SER A 60 21.89 42.46 -16.53
C SER A 60 21.95 42.51 -18.04
N GLY A 61 22.06 43.71 -18.60
CA GLY A 61 22.19 43.88 -20.03
C GLY A 61 22.40 45.32 -20.45
N ASP A 62 22.34 45.54 -21.77
CA ASP A 62 22.47 46.85 -22.37
C ASP A 62 21.21 47.20 -23.15
N PHE A 63 20.73 48.42 -22.99
CA PHE A 63 19.56 48.95 -23.68
C PHE A 63 19.87 50.27 -24.37
N ARG A 64 19.41 50.45 -25.61
CA ARG A 64 19.58 51.71 -26.34
C ARG A 64 18.31 52.53 -26.26
N ILE A 65 18.40 53.69 -25.65
CA ILE A 65 17.32 54.67 -25.62
C ILE A 65 17.53 55.66 -26.76
N ARG A 66 16.50 55.84 -27.58
CA ARG A 66 16.50 56.79 -28.69
C ARG A 66 16.82 58.19 -28.15
N HIS A 67 17.81 58.87 -28.75
CA HIS A 67 18.30 60.21 -28.36
C HIS A 67 19.11 60.30 -27.04
N VAL A 68 19.25 59.22 -26.25
CA VAL A 68 19.95 59.25 -24.94
C VAL A 68 21.23 58.38 -24.95
N GLY A 69 21.27 57.30 -25.74
CA GLY A 69 22.45 56.45 -25.89
C GLY A 69 22.31 55.07 -25.24
N LYS A 70 23.45 54.41 -24.99
CA LYS A 70 23.51 53.05 -24.44
C LYS A 70 23.46 53.11 -22.90
N VAL A 71 22.44 52.50 -22.32
CA VAL A 71 22.25 52.33 -20.87
C VAL A 71 22.59 50.90 -20.49
N HIS A 72 23.51 50.73 -19.55
CA HIS A 72 23.72 49.44 -18.91
C HIS A 72 22.74 49.31 -17.74
N TYR A 73 22.02 48.20 -17.63
CA TYR A 73 21.08 47.95 -16.55
C TYR A 73 21.41 46.65 -15.82
N GLU A 74 21.08 46.62 -14.53
CA GLU A 74 21.22 45.48 -13.64
C GLU A 74 19.97 45.39 -12.76
N ILE A 75 19.35 44.23 -12.75
CA ILE A 75 18.22 43.85 -11.90
C ILE A 75 18.72 42.80 -10.94
N SER A 76 18.61 43.06 -9.64
CA SER A 76 19.18 42.20 -8.61
C SER A 76 18.26 42.03 -7.42
N ARG A 77 18.55 41.02 -6.59
CA ARG A 77 17.78 40.68 -5.38
C ARG A 77 16.30 40.45 -5.72
N LEU A 78 16.07 39.59 -6.69
CA LEU A 78 14.73 39.17 -7.11
C LEU A 78 14.17 38.17 -6.08
N ASP A 79 13.49 38.71 -5.08
CA ASP A 79 12.97 37.95 -3.94
C ASP A 79 11.47 37.69 -4.12
N LEU A 80 11.10 36.41 -4.16
CA LEU A 80 9.72 36.00 -4.32
C LEU A 80 9.01 36.08 -2.96
N ARG A 81 8.08 37.04 -2.79
CA ARG A 81 7.34 37.22 -1.54
C ARG A 81 6.27 36.14 -1.34
N SER A 82 5.61 35.77 -2.43
CA SER A 82 4.50 34.83 -2.44
C SER A 82 4.42 34.14 -3.79
N PHE A 83 4.02 32.87 -3.78
CA PHE A 83 3.56 32.13 -4.96
C PHE A 83 2.25 31.46 -4.56
N HIS A 84 1.18 31.63 -5.33
CA HIS A 84 -0.11 31.04 -5.00
C HIS A 84 -0.66 30.22 -6.16
N LEU A 85 -1.19 29.03 -5.84
CA LEU A 85 -1.70 28.05 -6.80
C LEU A 85 -3.22 27.83 -6.63
N PRO A 86 -4.08 28.84 -6.87
CA PRO A 86 -5.48 28.83 -6.45
C PRO A 86 -6.33 27.79 -7.18
N TYR A 87 -6.09 27.56 -8.47
CA TYR A 87 -6.88 26.63 -9.29
C TYR A 87 -5.98 25.57 -9.87
N SER A 88 -6.12 24.36 -9.36
CA SER A 88 -5.30 23.21 -9.72
C SER A 88 -6.17 21.95 -9.77
N ARG A 89 -5.78 21.01 -10.64
CA ARG A 89 -6.42 19.69 -10.73
C ARG A 89 -5.40 18.63 -11.09
N ILE A 90 -5.67 17.41 -10.65
CA ILE A 90 -4.97 16.21 -11.09
C ILE A 90 -5.89 15.37 -11.97
N SER A 91 -5.33 14.79 -13.03
CA SER A 91 -6.08 14.02 -14.01
C SER A 91 -5.28 12.78 -14.41
N LEU A 92 -5.99 11.69 -14.63
CA LEU A 92 -5.43 10.45 -15.13
C LEU A 92 -5.19 10.54 -16.64
N VAL A 93 -4.01 10.13 -17.08
CA VAL A 93 -3.68 9.98 -18.51
C VAL A 93 -3.48 8.50 -18.79
N PRO A 94 -4.44 7.82 -19.44
CA PRO A 94 -4.42 6.38 -19.63
C PRO A 94 -3.09 5.88 -20.22
N ASN A 95 -2.49 4.87 -19.58
CA ASN A 95 -1.22 4.24 -19.96
C ASN A 95 0.01 5.17 -19.97
N VAL A 96 -0.11 6.40 -19.45
CA VAL A 96 1.00 7.36 -19.37
C VAL A 96 1.34 7.70 -17.92
N GLY A 97 0.34 8.05 -17.11
CA GLY A 97 0.53 8.44 -15.72
C GLY A 97 -0.47 9.49 -15.26
N LEU A 98 0.02 10.51 -14.54
CA LEU A 98 -0.80 11.58 -13.97
C LEU A 98 -0.43 12.92 -14.61
N GLN A 99 -1.41 13.78 -14.79
CA GLN A 99 -1.21 15.15 -15.24
C GLN A 99 -1.79 16.13 -14.22
N VAL A 100 -0.94 17.03 -13.74
CA VAL A 100 -1.35 18.17 -12.91
C VAL A 100 -1.44 19.41 -13.78
N ALA A 101 -2.56 20.11 -13.71
CA ALA A 101 -2.78 21.37 -14.43
C ALA A 101 -3.14 22.46 -13.43
N ILE A 102 -2.39 23.55 -13.46
CA ILE A 102 -2.56 24.73 -12.62
C ILE A 102 -2.87 25.92 -13.51
N SER A 103 -3.81 26.75 -13.08
CA SER A 103 -4.27 27.93 -13.82
C SER A 103 -4.46 29.12 -12.89
N ASN A 104 -4.32 30.33 -13.44
CA ASN A 104 -4.43 31.59 -12.72
C ASN A 104 -3.56 31.66 -11.46
N ALA A 105 -2.40 31.00 -11.48
CA ALA A 105 -1.41 31.20 -10.44
C ALA A 105 -0.83 32.62 -10.54
N PHE A 106 -0.38 33.13 -9.40
CA PHE A 106 0.17 34.48 -9.30
C PHE A 106 1.30 34.52 -8.27
N ALA A 107 2.21 35.46 -8.46
CA ALA A 107 3.35 35.66 -7.58
C ALA A 107 3.68 37.15 -7.44
N ASP A 108 4.08 37.55 -6.24
CA ASP A 108 4.62 38.89 -5.98
C ASP A 108 6.14 38.78 -5.81
N VAL A 109 6.89 39.62 -6.54
CA VAL A 109 8.36 39.62 -6.52
C VAL A 109 8.87 41.02 -6.25
N ASP A 110 9.80 41.14 -5.31
CA ASP A 110 10.51 42.38 -5.06
C ASP A 110 11.88 42.34 -5.72
N GLY A 111 12.36 43.51 -6.14
CA GLY A 111 13.65 43.60 -6.78
C GLY A 111 14.27 44.98 -6.68
N ASN A 112 15.54 45.04 -7.03
CA ASN A 112 16.29 46.28 -7.12
C ASN A 112 16.80 46.47 -8.53
N TRP A 113 16.82 47.72 -8.98
CA TRP A 113 17.36 48.09 -10.27
C TRP A 113 18.53 49.05 -10.09
N ARG A 114 19.52 48.92 -10.97
CA ARG A 114 20.59 49.91 -11.16
C ARG A 114 20.76 50.17 -12.64
N VAL A 115 21.01 51.42 -12.99
CA VAL A 115 21.31 51.81 -14.37
C VAL A 115 22.54 52.71 -14.41
N LYS A 116 23.31 52.56 -15.48
CA LYS A 116 24.51 53.35 -15.75
C LYS A 116 24.45 53.89 -17.17
N LEU A 117 24.48 55.21 -17.29
CA LEU A 117 24.51 55.94 -18.56
C LEU A 117 25.65 56.96 -18.52
N HIS A 118 26.71 56.74 -19.30
CA HIS A 118 27.92 57.56 -19.28
C HIS A 118 28.46 57.78 -17.84
N PHE A 119 28.27 58.97 -17.28
CA PHE A 119 28.69 59.34 -15.91
C PHE A 119 27.56 59.28 -14.87
N ILE A 120 26.31 59.10 -15.30
CA ILE A 120 25.13 59.05 -14.44
C ILE A 120 24.91 57.61 -13.98
N ARG A 121 24.75 57.45 -12.66
CA ARG A 121 24.36 56.19 -12.03
C ARG A 121 23.08 56.44 -11.25
N ASP A 122 22.09 55.57 -11.44
CA ASP A 122 20.83 55.64 -10.71
C ASP A 122 20.42 54.24 -10.23
N HIS A 123 19.62 54.18 -9.18
CA HIS A 123 19.19 52.94 -8.56
C HIS A 123 17.85 53.12 -7.82
N GLY A 124 17.16 52.01 -7.60
CA GLY A 124 15.94 52.00 -6.81
C GLY A 124 15.38 50.59 -6.63
N SER A 125 14.16 50.51 -6.12
CA SER A 125 13.42 49.27 -5.98
C SER A 125 12.25 49.20 -6.96
N PHE A 126 11.74 47.99 -7.17
CA PHE A 126 10.51 47.75 -7.88
C PHE A 126 9.77 46.55 -7.28
N ASP A 127 8.47 46.55 -7.47
CA ASP A 127 7.58 45.43 -7.17
C ASP A 127 7.05 44.88 -8.50
N LEU A 128 7.05 43.56 -8.66
CA LEU A 128 6.43 42.84 -9.77
C LEU A 128 5.24 42.03 -9.28
N LYS A 129 4.18 42.07 -10.08
CA LYS A 129 3.07 41.13 -10.00
C LYS A 129 3.05 40.25 -11.24
N VAL A 130 3.23 38.96 -11.04
CA VAL A 130 3.08 37.93 -12.06
C VAL A 130 1.66 37.40 -11.97
N GLU A 131 0.89 37.54 -13.04
CA GLU A 131 -0.52 37.15 -13.08
C GLU A 131 -0.77 36.16 -14.21
N ASN A 132 -1.78 35.30 -14.02
CA ASN A 132 -2.22 34.33 -15.01
C ASN A 132 -1.08 33.38 -15.44
N VAL A 133 -0.44 32.76 -14.44
CA VAL A 133 0.55 31.69 -14.65
C VAL A 133 -0.19 30.38 -14.84
N TYR A 134 0.17 29.66 -15.89
CA TYR A 134 -0.32 28.33 -16.23
C TYR A 134 0.83 27.34 -16.14
N ILE A 135 0.66 26.27 -15.36
CA ILE A 135 1.67 25.23 -15.19
C ILE A 135 1.02 23.90 -15.54
N LYS A 136 1.67 23.13 -16.41
CA LYS A 136 1.27 21.77 -16.75
C LYS A 136 2.42 20.83 -16.44
N ILE A 137 2.16 19.84 -15.59
CA ILE A 137 3.13 18.87 -15.10
C ILE A 137 2.63 17.48 -15.49
N SER A 138 3.48 16.70 -16.15
CA SER A 138 3.21 15.29 -16.46
C SER A 138 4.11 14.42 -15.60
N LEU A 139 3.48 13.58 -14.77
CA LEU A 139 4.14 12.65 -13.87
C LEU A 139 4.08 11.24 -14.46
N LYS A 140 5.25 10.63 -14.62
CA LYS A 140 5.39 9.23 -15.01
C LYS A 140 5.57 8.39 -13.76
N LEU A 141 4.74 7.36 -13.61
CA LEU A 141 4.82 6.40 -12.51
C LEU A 141 5.54 5.14 -13.00
N GLY A 142 6.33 4.55 -12.12
CA GLY A 142 7.17 3.40 -12.42
C GLY A 142 7.31 2.45 -11.23
N SER A 143 8.14 1.43 -11.42
CA SER A 143 8.65 0.58 -10.35
C SER A 143 10.16 0.45 -10.46
N ASP A 144 10.86 0.37 -9.34
CA ASP A 144 12.29 0.05 -9.32
C ASP A 144 12.54 -1.45 -9.13
N ALA A 145 13.80 -1.87 -9.27
CA ALA A 145 14.19 -3.28 -9.16
C ALA A 145 13.94 -3.89 -7.77
N SER A 146 13.69 -3.07 -6.74
CA SER A 146 13.32 -3.54 -5.41
C SER A 146 11.80 -3.76 -5.26
N GLY A 147 11.03 -3.48 -6.30
CA GLY A 147 9.57 -3.56 -6.27
C GLY A 147 8.93 -2.38 -5.55
N LYS A 148 9.62 -1.24 -5.41
CA LYS A 148 9.04 0.02 -4.88
C LYS A 148 8.48 0.89 -6.01
N PRO A 149 7.43 1.68 -5.76
CA PRO A 149 6.94 2.64 -6.74
C PRO A 149 7.93 3.79 -6.92
N THR A 150 7.99 4.31 -8.15
CA THR A 150 8.76 5.51 -8.51
C THR A 150 7.86 6.53 -9.18
N ALA A 151 8.21 7.81 -9.03
CA ALA A 151 7.58 8.92 -9.73
C ALA A 151 8.68 9.82 -10.28
N ASP A 152 8.48 10.31 -11.50
CA ASP A 152 9.37 11.27 -12.15
C ASP A 152 8.57 12.25 -13.00
N THR A 153 9.18 13.38 -13.32
CA THR A 153 8.56 14.44 -14.12
C THR A 153 8.94 14.20 -15.58
N SER A 154 8.00 13.67 -16.38
CA SER A 154 8.28 13.39 -17.80
C SER A 154 8.23 14.63 -18.66
N ASP A 155 7.40 15.60 -18.28
CA ASP A 155 7.25 16.89 -18.96
C ASP A 155 6.77 17.96 -17.98
N CYS A 156 7.24 19.18 -18.16
CA CYS A 156 6.76 20.35 -17.44
C CYS A 156 6.79 21.56 -18.37
N SER A 157 5.68 22.30 -18.40
CA SER A 157 5.61 23.58 -19.10
C SER A 157 4.97 24.63 -18.20
N THR A 158 5.57 25.82 -18.20
CA THR A 158 5.05 27.00 -17.53
C THR A 158 4.87 28.10 -18.56
N ARG A 159 3.72 28.78 -18.50
CA ARG A 159 3.43 29.94 -19.32
C ARG A 159 2.90 31.04 -18.45
N ILE A 160 3.57 32.17 -18.49
CA ILE A 160 3.09 33.40 -17.87
C ILE A 160 2.31 34.16 -18.92
N SER A 161 1.20 34.78 -18.56
CA SER A 161 0.49 35.70 -19.46
C SER A 161 0.84 37.15 -19.19
N LYS A 162 0.85 37.59 -17.93
CA LYS A 162 0.99 39.01 -17.60
C LYS A 162 2.01 39.25 -16.48
N VAL A 163 2.85 40.26 -16.68
CA VAL A 163 3.77 40.78 -15.67
C VAL A 163 3.51 42.27 -15.53
N ARG A 164 3.24 42.75 -14.31
CA ARG A 164 3.06 44.18 -14.02
C ARG A 164 4.19 44.65 -13.13
N VAL A 165 4.87 45.72 -13.52
CA VAL A 165 5.92 46.33 -12.72
C VAL A 165 5.45 47.65 -12.12
N HIS A 166 5.88 47.90 -10.88
CA HIS A 166 5.78 49.20 -10.23
C HIS A 166 7.17 49.63 -9.78
N PHE A 167 7.66 50.75 -10.30
CA PHE A 167 8.95 51.31 -9.90
C PHE A 167 8.77 52.37 -8.82
N SER A 168 9.66 52.38 -7.82
CA SER A 168 9.73 53.48 -6.86
C SER A 168 10.31 54.74 -7.55
N GLY A 169 9.46 55.66 -8.02
CA GLY A 169 9.88 56.92 -8.65
C GLY A 169 9.05 57.32 -9.87
N LYS A 170 9.44 58.40 -10.57
CA LYS A 170 8.71 58.96 -11.74
C LYS A 170 9.52 58.92 -13.03
N PHE A 171 10.02 57.74 -13.41
CA PHE A 171 10.81 57.57 -14.65
C PHE A 171 10.05 56.74 -15.70
N GLY A 172 9.32 57.41 -16.59
CA GLY A 172 8.55 56.75 -17.65
C GLY A 172 9.39 55.87 -18.59
N TRP A 173 10.66 56.20 -18.80
CA TRP A 173 11.55 55.43 -19.67
C TRP A 173 11.95 54.06 -19.08
N LEU A 174 11.94 53.90 -17.74
CA LEU A 174 12.22 52.62 -17.07
C LEU A 174 11.16 51.57 -17.39
N TYR A 175 9.90 51.99 -17.57
CA TYR A 175 8.83 51.10 -18.02
C TYR A 175 9.08 50.57 -19.44
N ASN A 176 9.59 51.41 -20.34
CA ASN A 176 9.93 50.98 -21.70
C ASN A 176 11.13 50.02 -21.70
N LEU A 177 12.16 50.30 -20.91
CA LEU A 177 13.28 49.38 -20.68
C LEU A 177 12.77 48.04 -20.15
N PHE A 178 11.89 48.08 -19.15
CA PHE A 178 11.33 46.89 -18.55
C PHE A 178 10.58 46.03 -19.57
N HIS A 179 9.58 46.59 -20.25
CA HIS A 179 8.74 45.84 -21.18
C HIS A 179 9.53 45.26 -22.38
N SER A 180 10.56 45.96 -22.84
CA SER A 180 11.30 45.54 -24.04
C SER A 180 12.46 44.59 -23.77
N ALA A 181 13.14 44.71 -22.63
CA ALA A 181 14.36 43.95 -22.34
C ALA A 181 14.27 43.06 -21.10
N ILE A 182 13.68 43.57 -20.00
CA ILE A 182 13.67 42.86 -18.71
C ILE A 182 12.51 41.86 -18.64
N GLU A 183 11.30 42.24 -19.06
CA GLU A 183 10.11 41.39 -18.97
C GLU A 183 10.28 40.07 -19.73
N PRO A 184 10.75 40.04 -21.00
CA PRO A 184 10.93 38.78 -21.71
C PRO A 184 11.99 37.87 -21.05
N ALA A 185 13.08 38.47 -20.55
CA ALA A 185 14.13 37.74 -19.86
C ALA A 185 13.65 37.16 -18.52
N PHE A 186 13.00 37.99 -17.69
CA PHE A 186 12.39 37.60 -16.43
C PHE A 186 11.36 36.48 -16.63
N ARG A 187 10.48 36.62 -17.62
CA ARG A 187 9.48 35.61 -17.96
C ARG A 187 10.11 34.26 -18.24
N LYS A 188 11.12 34.22 -19.13
CA LYS A 188 11.83 33.00 -19.49
C LYS A 188 12.53 32.34 -18.31
N ILE A 189 13.16 33.16 -17.46
CA ILE A 189 13.82 32.69 -16.23
C ILE A 189 12.78 32.06 -15.31
N LEU A 190 11.72 32.79 -14.97
CA LEU A 190 10.69 32.30 -14.05
C LEU A 190 9.99 31.03 -14.58
N GLU A 191 9.65 30.98 -15.87
CA GLU A 191 9.06 29.79 -16.51
C GLU A 191 9.98 28.56 -16.39
N THR A 192 11.29 28.74 -16.56
CA THR A 192 12.29 27.68 -16.45
C THR A 192 12.46 27.23 -15.01
N GLU A 193 12.66 28.18 -14.10
CA GLU A 193 12.90 27.93 -12.68
C GLU A 193 11.71 27.24 -11.99
N VAL A 194 10.48 27.62 -12.34
CA VAL A 194 9.26 26.93 -11.83
C VAL A 194 9.30 25.45 -12.17
N CYS A 195 9.64 25.07 -13.40
CA CYS A 195 9.73 23.66 -13.79
C CYS A 195 10.90 22.93 -13.12
N GLN A 196 12.02 23.61 -12.85
CA GLN A 196 13.12 23.02 -12.09
C GLN A 196 12.70 22.73 -10.63
N ILE A 197 11.97 23.66 -9.99
CA ILE A 197 11.44 23.45 -8.64
C ILE A 197 10.40 22.33 -8.61
N VAL A 198 9.52 22.24 -9.61
CA VAL A 198 8.59 21.10 -9.73
C VAL A 198 9.37 19.78 -9.80
N ALA A 199 10.34 19.67 -10.69
CA ALA A 199 11.13 18.44 -10.83
C ALA A 199 11.92 18.10 -9.56
N LYS A 200 12.44 19.14 -8.88
CA LYS A 200 13.08 19.01 -7.57
C LYS A 200 12.10 18.48 -6.51
N SER A 201 10.91 19.06 -6.40
CA SER A 201 9.88 18.64 -5.44
C SER A 201 9.43 17.21 -5.67
N VAL A 202 9.28 16.77 -6.94
CA VAL A 202 8.97 15.38 -7.26
C VAL A 202 10.06 14.43 -6.76
N ARG A 203 11.33 14.76 -7.00
CA ARG A 203 12.47 13.92 -6.61
C ARG A 203 12.75 13.92 -5.11
N ASP A 204 12.62 15.08 -4.46
CA ASP A 204 13.09 15.28 -3.09
C ASP A 204 11.97 15.09 -2.05
N GLU A 205 10.69 15.23 -2.44
CA GLU A 205 9.52 15.06 -1.55
C GLU A 205 8.63 13.89 -1.96
N LEU A 206 8.11 13.88 -3.20
CA LEU A 206 7.12 12.88 -3.64
C LEU A 206 7.73 11.48 -3.77
N GLN A 207 8.87 11.33 -4.43
CA GLN A 207 9.51 10.04 -4.65
C GLN A 207 9.93 9.37 -3.32
N PRO A 208 10.55 10.05 -2.35
CA PRO A 208 10.82 9.49 -1.03
C PRO A 208 9.55 9.09 -0.28
N TYR A 209 8.48 9.90 -0.39
CA TYR A 209 7.20 9.55 0.22
C TYR A 209 6.60 8.27 -0.37
N LEU A 210 6.56 8.12 -1.70
CA LEU A 210 6.08 6.89 -2.33
C LEU A 210 6.91 5.66 -1.92
N ARG A 211 8.21 5.84 -1.69
CA ARG A 211 9.10 4.78 -1.20
C ARG A 211 8.82 4.33 0.24
N THR A 212 8.01 5.05 1.01
CA THR A 212 7.56 4.59 2.33
C THR A 212 6.58 3.42 2.24
N LEU A 213 5.98 3.18 1.06
CA LEU A 213 5.16 2.00 0.84
C LEU A 213 5.98 0.72 1.14
N PRO A 214 5.48 -0.16 2.02
CA PRO A 214 6.21 -1.35 2.41
C PRO A 214 6.22 -2.36 1.26
N VAL A 215 7.42 -2.79 0.86
CA VAL A 215 7.60 -3.96 -0.02
C VAL A 215 7.51 -5.25 0.77
N THR A 216 7.84 -5.20 2.06
CA THR A 216 7.70 -6.34 2.95
C THR A 216 7.10 -5.86 4.26
N ALA A 217 6.04 -6.54 4.71
CA ALA A 217 5.40 -6.29 6.00
C ALA A 217 5.50 -7.54 6.88
N LYS A 218 5.84 -7.37 8.16
CA LYS A 218 5.89 -8.49 9.10
C LYS A 218 4.48 -8.71 9.67
N ILE A 219 4.01 -9.96 9.66
CA ILE A 219 2.77 -10.34 10.35
C ILE A 219 3.12 -10.63 11.81
N ASP A 220 4.03 -11.59 12.02
CA ASP A 220 4.46 -12.03 13.34
C ASP A 220 5.90 -12.59 13.30
N ALA A 221 6.31 -13.36 14.32
CA ALA A 221 7.63 -13.98 14.38
C ALA A 221 7.87 -15.11 13.37
N ARG A 222 6.83 -15.59 12.66
CA ARG A 222 6.85 -16.72 11.74
C ARG A 222 6.69 -16.31 10.29
N ALA A 223 5.86 -15.31 10.01
CA ALA A 223 5.47 -14.95 8.65
C ALA A 223 5.60 -13.45 8.33
N GLY A 224 5.84 -13.16 7.06
CA GLY A 224 5.79 -11.82 6.47
C GLY A 224 5.06 -11.83 5.14
N ILE A 225 4.70 -10.66 4.65
CA ILE A 225 3.98 -10.42 3.39
C ILE A 225 4.93 -9.73 2.42
N ASP A 226 4.98 -10.21 1.19
CA ASP A 226 5.64 -9.59 0.05
C ASP A 226 4.63 -8.74 -0.74
N TYR A 227 4.79 -7.42 -0.65
CA TYR A 227 4.03 -6.39 -1.35
C TYR A 227 4.86 -5.72 -2.44
N SER A 228 5.91 -6.37 -2.97
CA SER A 228 6.64 -5.86 -4.13
C SER A 228 5.68 -5.61 -5.30
N LEU A 229 5.86 -4.50 -6.02
CA LEU A 229 5.14 -4.25 -7.27
C LEU A 229 5.47 -5.34 -8.29
N VAL A 230 4.43 -5.95 -8.89
CA VAL A 230 4.60 -6.91 -10.00
C VAL A 230 4.58 -6.22 -11.37
N ALA A 231 4.10 -4.98 -11.41
CA ALA A 231 4.11 -4.10 -12.56
C ALA A 231 4.17 -2.62 -12.12
N PRO A 232 4.60 -1.69 -12.98
CA PRO A 232 4.44 -0.25 -12.74
C PRO A 232 2.98 0.15 -12.46
N PRO A 233 2.73 1.17 -11.62
CA PRO A 233 1.38 1.70 -11.43
C PRO A 233 0.74 2.11 -12.75
N THR A 234 -0.50 1.66 -12.98
CA THR A 234 -1.19 1.85 -14.25
C THR A 234 -2.33 2.84 -14.10
N ALA A 235 -2.23 3.97 -14.80
CA ALA A 235 -3.32 4.93 -14.89
C ALA A 235 -4.34 4.46 -15.95
N THR A 236 -5.59 4.30 -15.54
CA THR A 236 -6.74 4.05 -16.41
C THR A 236 -7.52 5.35 -16.64
N ALA A 237 -8.65 5.29 -17.33
CA ALA A 237 -9.51 6.47 -17.48
C ALA A 237 -10.19 6.90 -16.17
N GLN A 238 -10.25 6.03 -15.16
CA GLN A 238 -11.06 6.24 -13.96
C GLN A 238 -10.30 6.02 -12.65
N SER A 239 -9.17 5.31 -12.69
CA SER A 239 -8.39 4.96 -11.51
C SER A 239 -6.89 4.88 -11.77
N LEU A 240 -6.12 4.96 -10.70
CA LEU A 240 -4.72 4.55 -10.67
C LEU A 240 -4.62 3.20 -9.94
N ASP A 241 -4.18 2.18 -10.66
CA ASP A 241 -4.10 0.82 -10.16
C ASP A 241 -2.64 0.43 -9.87
N VAL A 242 -2.42 -0.21 -8.72
CA VAL A 242 -1.11 -0.66 -8.24
C VAL A 242 -1.19 -2.14 -7.93
N ASP A 243 -0.53 -2.94 -8.76
CA ASP A 243 -0.51 -4.39 -8.67
C ASP A 243 0.67 -4.85 -7.80
N LEU A 244 0.34 -5.52 -6.69
CA LEU A 244 1.30 -6.03 -5.71
C LEU A 244 1.32 -7.56 -5.71
N LYS A 245 2.47 -8.12 -5.35
CA LYS A 245 2.65 -9.57 -5.32
C LYS A 245 1.68 -10.24 -4.35
N GLY A 246 1.51 -9.70 -3.14
CA GLY A 246 0.51 -10.16 -2.18
C GLY A 246 0.71 -11.61 -1.76
N GLU A 247 1.95 -11.99 -1.45
CA GLU A 247 2.34 -13.37 -1.11
C GLU A 247 2.85 -13.41 0.34
N VAL A 248 2.27 -14.27 1.16
CA VAL A 248 2.77 -14.52 2.51
C VAL A 248 3.84 -15.60 2.48
N PHE A 249 4.96 -15.33 3.15
CA PHE A 249 6.12 -16.22 3.19
C PHE A 249 6.58 -16.46 4.64
N SER A 250 7.20 -17.61 4.88
CA SER A 250 7.83 -17.93 6.16
C SER A 250 9.15 -17.17 6.32
N LEU A 251 9.35 -16.54 7.48
CA LEU A 251 10.58 -15.85 7.85
C LEU A 251 11.75 -16.82 8.07
N ALA A 252 11.46 -18.08 8.40
CA ALA A 252 12.49 -19.09 8.61
C ALA A 252 13.01 -19.67 7.28
N HIS A 253 12.12 -19.87 6.30
CA HIS A 253 12.49 -20.41 5.00
C HIS A 253 11.47 -19.99 3.93
N ARG A 254 11.93 -19.25 2.92
CA ARG A 254 11.10 -18.92 1.75
C ARG A 254 11.04 -20.12 0.81
N SER A 255 9.84 -20.64 0.57
CA SER A 255 9.58 -21.71 -0.40
C SER A 255 8.65 -21.21 -1.50
N ALA A 256 8.78 -21.79 -2.69
CA ALA A 256 7.87 -21.50 -3.79
C ALA A 256 6.44 -21.95 -3.44
N VAL A 257 5.46 -21.11 -3.73
CA VAL A 257 4.04 -21.41 -3.56
C VAL A 257 3.57 -22.32 -4.71
N PRO A 258 2.87 -23.45 -4.44
CA PRO A 258 2.51 -24.44 -5.47
C PRO A 258 1.25 -24.07 -6.29
N PHE A 259 0.77 -22.84 -6.18
CA PHE A 259 -0.41 -22.33 -6.88
C PHE A 259 -0.20 -20.87 -7.27
N THR A 260 -0.96 -20.37 -8.24
CA THR A 260 -0.81 -19.03 -8.81
C THR A 260 -2.05 -18.17 -8.57
N PRO A 261 -1.90 -16.84 -8.45
CA PRO A 261 -3.02 -15.91 -8.32
C PRO A 261 -3.89 -15.89 -9.58
N LEU A 262 -5.20 -15.74 -9.37
CA LEU A 262 -6.17 -15.51 -10.43
C LEU A 262 -6.31 -14.00 -10.71
N PRO A 263 -6.72 -13.60 -11.93
CA PRO A 263 -7.01 -12.20 -12.22
C PRO A 263 -8.09 -11.65 -11.29
N LEU A 264 -7.91 -10.42 -10.82
CA LEU A 264 -8.86 -9.75 -9.94
C LEU A 264 -9.80 -8.88 -10.79
N ALA A 265 -11.07 -9.30 -10.89
CA ALA A 265 -12.10 -8.53 -11.60
C ALA A 265 -12.62 -7.38 -10.73
N PHE A 266 -11.81 -6.34 -10.57
CA PHE A 266 -12.16 -5.18 -9.75
C PHE A 266 -13.35 -4.40 -10.35
N PRO A 267 -14.41 -4.15 -9.56
CA PRO A 267 -15.52 -3.33 -10.03
C PRO A 267 -15.06 -1.88 -10.27
N PRO A 268 -15.74 -1.13 -11.15
CA PRO A 268 -15.54 0.30 -11.33
C PRO A 268 -16.20 1.09 -10.19
N ASP A 269 -15.85 0.76 -8.94
CA ASP A 269 -16.35 1.42 -7.74
C ASP A 269 -15.62 2.75 -7.52
N HIS A 270 -16.39 3.80 -7.20
CA HIS A 270 -15.88 5.18 -7.02
C HIS A 270 -16.34 5.84 -5.70
N ASP A 271 -16.97 5.07 -4.81
CA ASP A 271 -17.59 5.58 -3.58
C ASP A 271 -16.57 5.95 -2.48
N ARG A 272 -15.31 5.56 -2.65
CA ARG A 272 -14.22 5.73 -1.68
C ARG A 272 -12.94 6.19 -2.37
N MET A 273 -12.02 6.77 -1.60
CA MET A 273 -10.74 7.25 -2.12
C MET A 273 -9.80 6.14 -2.58
N VAL A 274 -9.76 5.02 -1.85
CA VAL A 274 -8.90 3.88 -2.13
C VAL A 274 -9.65 2.57 -1.95
N TYR A 275 -9.30 1.58 -2.76
CA TYR A 275 -9.76 0.21 -2.67
C TYR A 275 -8.58 -0.76 -2.61
N PHE A 276 -8.66 -1.76 -1.74
CA PHE A 276 -7.71 -2.86 -1.65
C PHE A 276 -8.40 -4.15 -2.03
N GLY A 277 -7.71 -5.00 -2.78
CA GLY A 277 -8.19 -6.30 -3.23
C GLY A 277 -7.28 -7.38 -2.72
N ALA A 278 -7.71 -8.11 -1.70
CA ALA A 278 -6.98 -9.24 -1.15
C ALA A 278 -7.51 -10.53 -1.76
N SER A 279 -6.72 -11.17 -2.63
CA SER A 279 -7.14 -12.39 -3.33
C SER A 279 -7.24 -13.59 -2.39
N SER A 280 -7.96 -14.64 -2.81
CA SER A 280 -7.90 -15.95 -2.14
C SER A 280 -6.47 -16.49 -2.14
N TYR A 281 -5.67 -16.21 -3.17
CA TYR A 281 -4.25 -16.53 -3.21
C TYR A 281 -3.50 -15.92 -2.01
N PHE A 282 -3.69 -14.64 -1.71
CA PHE A 282 -3.08 -13.98 -0.55
C PHE A 282 -3.33 -14.75 0.75
N PHE A 283 -4.58 -15.08 1.06
CA PHE A 283 -4.91 -15.83 2.28
C PHE A 283 -4.41 -17.29 2.25
N ASN A 284 -4.45 -17.95 1.09
CA ASN A 284 -3.96 -19.33 0.95
C ASN A 284 -2.44 -19.42 1.10
N THR A 285 -1.68 -18.42 0.65
CA THR A 285 -0.23 -18.36 0.91
C THR A 285 0.08 -18.19 2.39
N ALA A 286 -0.76 -17.48 3.15
CA ALA A 286 -0.61 -17.39 4.60
C ALA A 286 -0.76 -18.77 5.26
N SER A 287 -1.85 -19.46 4.93
CA SER A 287 -2.10 -20.82 5.41
C SER A 287 -0.95 -21.77 5.08
N PHE A 288 -0.42 -21.71 3.86
CA PHE A 288 0.73 -22.49 3.42
C PHE A 288 2.00 -22.16 4.23
N ALA A 289 2.31 -20.87 4.41
CA ALA A 289 3.49 -20.43 5.17
C ALA A 289 3.44 -20.90 6.63
N TYR A 290 2.30 -20.77 7.30
CA TYR A 290 2.14 -21.23 8.68
C TYR A 290 2.16 -22.76 8.80
N HIS A 291 1.59 -23.48 7.83
CA HIS A 291 1.66 -24.94 7.79
C HIS A 291 3.11 -25.43 7.61
N ALA A 292 3.82 -24.90 6.62
CA ALA A 292 5.22 -25.24 6.35
C ALA A 292 6.15 -24.88 7.52
N ALA A 293 5.82 -23.83 8.28
CA ALA A 293 6.53 -23.46 9.51
C ALA A 293 6.21 -24.36 10.72
N GLY A 294 5.32 -25.35 10.58
CA GLY A 294 4.87 -26.20 11.69
C GLY A 294 4.07 -25.45 12.76
N ALA A 295 3.55 -24.28 12.44
CA ALA A 295 2.87 -23.40 13.40
C ALA A 295 1.39 -23.77 13.61
N LEU A 296 0.80 -24.58 12.73
CA LEU A 296 -0.59 -25.06 12.84
C LEU A 296 -0.72 -26.28 13.77
N VAL A 297 -0.14 -26.17 14.97
CA VAL A 297 -0.17 -27.20 16.02
C VAL A 297 -0.65 -26.56 17.32
N PHE A 298 -1.64 -27.16 17.96
CA PHE A 298 -2.21 -26.70 19.22
C PHE A 298 -2.28 -27.85 20.21
N GLU A 299 -2.00 -27.57 21.48
CA GLU A 299 -2.09 -28.54 22.55
C GLU A 299 -3.14 -28.11 23.56
N ILE A 300 -4.04 -29.03 23.90
CA ILE A 300 -5.05 -28.87 24.93
C ILE A 300 -4.69 -29.82 26.08
N THR A 301 -4.52 -29.26 27.26
CA THR A 301 -4.35 -29.99 28.53
C THR A 301 -5.49 -29.58 29.46
N ASP A 302 -5.70 -30.35 30.52
CA ASP A 302 -6.76 -30.06 31.50
C ASP A 302 -6.68 -28.64 32.09
N SER A 303 -5.46 -28.12 32.30
CA SER A 303 -5.24 -26.75 32.81
C SER A 303 -5.81 -25.63 31.93
N LEU A 304 -6.14 -25.91 30.67
CA LEU A 304 -6.73 -24.94 29.75
C LEU A 304 -8.26 -24.95 29.78
N ILE A 305 -8.86 -25.89 30.49
CA ILE A 305 -10.30 -26.00 30.65
C ILE A 305 -10.74 -24.98 31.71
N PRO A 306 -11.70 -24.09 31.38
CA PRO A 306 -12.27 -23.16 32.35
C PRO A 306 -12.82 -23.90 33.58
N LYS A 307 -12.61 -23.33 34.77
CA LYS A 307 -12.98 -23.98 36.06
C LYS A 307 -14.48 -24.23 36.22
N ASP A 308 -15.31 -23.49 35.48
CA ASP A 308 -16.76 -23.61 35.43
C ASP A 308 -17.24 -24.77 34.53
N VAL A 309 -16.35 -25.38 33.75
CA VAL A 309 -16.67 -26.54 32.92
C VAL A 309 -16.40 -27.82 33.72
N GLU A 310 -17.46 -28.56 34.06
CA GLU A 310 -17.38 -29.81 34.83
C GLU A 310 -16.64 -30.95 34.11
N PHE A 311 -16.44 -30.84 32.79
CA PHE A 311 -15.82 -31.86 31.95
C PHE A 311 -14.31 -31.67 31.82
N HIS A 312 -13.57 -32.29 32.74
CA HIS A 312 -12.12 -32.34 32.75
C HIS A 312 -11.53 -33.27 31.68
N LEU A 313 -10.31 -32.98 31.24
CA LEU A 313 -9.56 -33.77 30.26
C LEU A 313 -8.70 -34.80 30.99
N ASN A 314 -9.37 -35.84 31.49
CA ASN A 314 -8.77 -37.00 32.16
C ASN A 314 -9.47 -38.32 31.75
N THR A 315 -8.82 -39.44 32.02
CA THR A 315 -9.30 -40.77 31.61
C THR A 315 -10.58 -41.19 32.33
N THR A 316 -10.77 -40.76 33.58
CA THR A 316 -11.96 -41.06 34.38
C THR A 316 -13.21 -40.39 33.79
N THR A 317 -13.17 -39.10 33.45
CA THR A 317 -14.26 -38.41 32.76
C THR A 317 -14.50 -39.02 31.37
N PHE A 318 -13.44 -39.33 30.63
CA PHE A 318 -13.57 -39.92 29.29
C PHE A 318 -14.03 -41.39 29.29
N SER A 319 -13.91 -42.10 30.42
CA SER A 319 -14.35 -43.49 30.57
C SER A 319 -15.85 -43.69 30.35
N ALA A 320 -16.65 -42.64 30.60
CA ALA A 320 -18.09 -42.63 30.29
C ALA A 320 -18.38 -42.85 28.79
N PHE A 321 -17.43 -42.49 27.93
CA PHE A 321 -17.52 -42.66 26.48
C PHE A 321 -16.62 -43.80 25.96
N ILE A 322 -15.48 -44.04 26.61
CA ILE A 322 -14.50 -45.06 26.25
C ILE A 322 -14.12 -45.85 27.51
N PRO A 323 -14.91 -46.86 27.91
CA PRO A 323 -14.73 -47.57 29.18
C PRO A 323 -13.36 -48.25 29.35
N GLN A 324 -12.65 -48.51 28.26
CA GLN A 324 -11.31 -49.09 28.26
C GLN A 324 -10.26 -48.14 28.85
N LEU A 325 -10.49 -46.82 28.84
CA LEU A 325 -9.55 -45.84 29.36
C LEU A 325 -9.30 -46.01 30.86
N GLU A 326 -10.35 -46.18 31.67
CA GLU A 326 -10.20 -46.37 33.12
C GLU A 326 -9.50 -47.70 33.44
N LYS A 327 -9.68 -48.73 32.60
CA LYS A 327 -9.03 -50.04 32.78
C LYS A 327 -7.53 -50.01 32.47
N MET A 328 -7.14 -49.27 31.43
CA MET A 328 -5.76 -49.23 30.93
C MET A 328 -4.93 -48.11 31.57
N TYR A 329 -5.57 -46.99 31.87
CA TYR A 329 -4.94 -45.75 32.35
C TYR A 329 -5.81 -45.10 33.45
N PRO A 330 -5.97 -45.73 34.62
CA PRO A 330 -6.84 -45.23 35.69
C PRO A 330 -6.36 -43.87 36.23
N ASP A 331 -7.29 -42.93 36.40
CA ASP A 331 -7.07 -41.59 36.99
C ASP A 331 -5.86 -40.81 36.40
N MET A 332 -5.74 -40.81 35.07
CA MET A 332 -4.65 -40.13 34.36
C MET A 332 -5.17 -38.87 33.66
N LEU A 333 -4.39 -37.78 33.75
CA LEU A 333 -4.63 -36.59 32.92
C LEU A 333 -4.42 -36.91 31.44
N MET A 334 -5.19 -36.24 30.59
CA MET A 334 -5.10 -36.39 29.14
C MET A 334 -4.52 -35.13 28.49
N LYS A 335 -3.95 -35.32 27.30
CA LYS A 335 -3.49 -34.26 26.40
C LYS A 335 -4.04 -34.49 25.01
N LEU A 336 -4.64 -33.47 24.41
CA LEU A 336 -5.03 -33.48 23.00
C LEU A 336 -4.03 -32.64 22.21
N ARG A 337 -3.37 -33.25 21.23
CA ARG A 337 -2.54 -32.54 20.25
C ARG A 337 -3.30 -32.43 18.94
N LEU A 338 -3.62 -31.20 18.57
CA LEU A 338 -4.29 -30.85 17.33
C LEU A 338 -3.23 -30.41 16.32
N SER A 339 -3.32 -30.91 15.09
CA SER A 339 -2.42 -30.52 14.01
C SER A 339 -3.12 -30.54 12.65
N ALA A 340 -2.82 -29.58 11.79
CA ALA A 340 -3.28 -29.61 10.41
C ALA A 340 -2.36 -30.52 9.55
N PRO A 341 -2.86 -31.64 8.98
CA PRO A 341 -2.03 -32.52 8.14
C PRO A 341 -1.65 -31.85 6.81
N SER A 342 -2.41 -30.85 6.37
CA SER A 342 -2.15 -30.02 5.19
C SER A 342 -2.58 -28.59 5.47
N ALA A 343 -2.02 -27.62 4.75
CA ALA A 343 -2.45 -26.22 4.80
C ALA A 343 -3.96 -26.10 4.49
N PRO A 344 -4.77 -25.49 5.39
CA PRO A 344 -6.17 -25.19 5.11
C PRO A 344 -6.34 -24.33 3.85
N PHE A 345 -7.26 -24.71 2.96
CA PHE A 345 -7.56 -23.94 1.76
C PHE A 345 -8.85 -23.12 1.93
N LEU A 346 -8.79 -21.88 1.48
CA LEU A 346 -9.79 -20.83 1.65
C LEU A 346 -10.34 -20.42 0.29
N ASP A 347 -11.66 -20.44 0.19
CA ASP A 347 -12.41 -19.97 -0.97
C ASP A 347 -13.15 -18.68 -0.63
N ILE A 348 -13.14 -17.72 -1.56
CA ILE A 348 -13.90 -16.47 -1.45
C ILE A 348 -14.93 -16.45 -2.57
N GLY A 349 -16.20 -16.37 -2.19
CA GLY A 349 -17.32 -16.14 -3.10
C GLY A 349 -18.11 -14.89 -2.69
N PRO A 350 -19.12 -14.50 -3.47
CA PRO A 350 -19.95 -13.32 -3.19
C PRO A 350 -20.65 -13.36 -1.82
N GLU A 351 -20.99 -14.55 -1.33
CA GLU A 351 -21.65 -14.78 -0.04
C GLU A 351 -20.69 -14.74 1.15
N GLY A 352 -19.38 -14.64 0.91
CA GLY A 352 -18.37 -14.59 1.95
C GLY A 352 -17.24 -15.59 1.76
N LEU A 353 -16.51 -15.80 2.85
CA LEU A 353 -15.34 -16.65 2.93
C LEU A 353 -15.72 -18.00 3.54
N SER A 354 -15.26 -19.08 2.89
CA SER A 354 -15.45 -20.45 3.35
C SER A 354 -14.10 -21.16 3.45
N LEU A 355 -13.84 -21.78 4.60
CA LEU A 355 -12.69 -22.63 4.87
C LEU A 355 -13.18 -24.04 5.19
N ARG A 356 -12.47 -25.06 4.70
CA ARG A 356 -12.71 -26.47 5.06
C ARG A 356 -11.49 -27.07 5.74
N PRO A 357 -11.18 -26.69 6.99
CA PRO A 357 -10.01 -27.20 7.68
C PRO A 357 -10.16 -28.71 7.94
N VAL A 358 -9.05 -29.41 7.75
CA VAL A 358 -8.85 -30.78 8.24
C VAL A 358 -7.90 -30.70 9.41
N VAL A 359 -8.27 -31.26 10.55
CA VAL A 359 -7.44 -31.26 11.76
C VAL A 359 -7.36 -32.69 12.28
N ASP A 360 -6.14 -33.14 12.54
CA ASP A 360 -5.89 -34.39 13.24
C ASP A 360 -5.78 -34.11 14.74
N ILE A 361 -6.46 -34.92 15.55
CA ILE A 361 -6.51 -34.78 17.01
C ILE A 361 -6.00 -36.07 17.62
N GLN A 362 -4.75 -36.05 18.07
CA GLN A 362 -4.14 -37.16 18.78
C GLN A 362 -4.37 -37.00 20.28
N ALA A 363 -5.03 -37.97 20.89
CA ALA A 363 -5.18 -38.04 22.34
C ALA A 363 -4.06 -38.87 22.97
N TYR A 364 -3.59 -38.42 24.13
CA TYR A 364 -2.60 -39.09 24.96
C TYR A 364 -3.07 -39.15 26.42
N ALA A 365 -2.70 -40.21 27.12
CA ALA A 365 -2.65 -40.22 28.58
C ALA A 365 -1.25 -39.76 29.04
N ILE A 366 -1.20 -38.91 30.05
CA ILE A 366 0.03 -38.45 30.67
C ILE A 366 0.34 -39.42 31.82
N LEU A 367 1.38 -40.24 31.65
CA LEU A 367 1.79 -41.23 32.64
C LEU A 367 2.50 -40.56 33.84
N PRO A 368 2.64 -41.23 34.99
CA PRO A 368 3.29 -40.65 36.18
C PRO A 368 4.75 -40.21 35.94
N ASN A 369 5.44 -40.83 34.99
CA ASN A 369 6.78 -40.44 34.56
C ASN A 369 6.80 -39.30 33.51
N SER A 370 5.66 -38.62 33.31
CA SER A 370 5.43 -37.58 32.30
C SER A 370 5.52 -38.02 30.83
N SER A 371 5.69 -39.32 30.56
CA SER A 371 5.64 -39.83 29.18
C SER A 371 4.20 -39.87 28.65
N LEU A 372 4.06 -39.77 27.33
CA LEU A 372 2.76 -39.73 26.66
C LEU A 372 2.44 -41.09 26.05
N ALA A 373 1.39 -41.75 26.56
CA ALA A 373 0.86 -42.97 25.97
C ALA A 373 -0.23 -42.61 24.93
N PRO A 374 -0.09 -42.97 23.64
CA PRO A 374 -1.12 -42.69 22.65
C PRO A 374 -2.41 -43.47 22.97
N LEU A 375 -3.55 -42.79 22.82
CA LEU A 375 -4.87 -43.38 23.09
C LEU A 375 -5.64 -43.61 21.80
N PHE A 376 -5.88 -42.54 21.04
CA PHE A 376 -6.62 -42.58 19.79
C PHE A 376 -6.32 -41.34 18.94
N LEU A 377 -6.52 -41.50 17.63
CA LEU A 377 -6.35 -40.45 16.63
C LEU A 377 -7.69 -40.18 15.94
N LEU A 378 -8.20 -38.96 16.09
CA LEU A 378 -9.40 -38.50 15.40
C LEU A 378 -9.04 -37.59 14.24
N ARG A 379 -9.91 -37.57 13.23
CA ARG A 379 -9.95 -36.54 12.19
C ARG A 379 -11.17 -35.67 12.41
N LEU A 380 -10.95 -34.37 12.46
CA LEU A 380 -11.96 -33.34 12.51
C LEU A 380 -12.07 -32.68 11.14
N THR A 381 -13.28 -32.62 10.59
CA THR A 381 -13.61 -31.84 9.40
C THR A 381 -14.82 -30.97 9.66
N GLY A 382 -14.91 -29.83 8.99
CA GLY A 382 -16.05 -28.93 9.11
C GLY A 382 -15.95 -27.77 8.14
N ASN A 383 -17.07 -27.09 7.93
CA ASN A 383 -17.07 -25.80 7.23
C ASN A 383 -16.96 -24.70 8.29
N VAL A 384 -16.06 -23.75 8.04
CA VAL A 384 -15.87 -22.57 8.86
C VAL A 384 -16.07 -21.37 7.96
N SER A 385 -16.88 -20.41 8.42
CA SER A 385 -16.96 -19.10 7.78
C SER A 385 -16.15 -18.09 8.58
N ALA A 386 -15.80 -16.97 7.95
CA ALA A 386 -15.09 -15.88 8.61
C ALA A 386 -15.86 -14.57 8.42
N VAL A 387 -15.93 -13.77 9.47
CA VAL A 387 -16.27 -12.34 9.38
C VAL A 387 -14.96 -11.59 9.26
N ILE A 388 -14.88 -10.65 8.33
CA ILE A 388 -13.69 -9.85 8.06
C ILE A 388 -14.00 -8.38 8.31
N ASP A 389 -13.04 -7.67 8.88
CA ASP A 389 -13.09 -6.24 9.13
C ASP A 389 -11.70 -5.62 8.94
N VAL A 390 -11.60 -4.28 8.99
CA VAL A 390 -10.33 -3.56 8.97
C VAL A 390 -10.19 -2.71 10.21
N LYS A 391 -9.13 -2.96 10.99
CA LYS A 391 -8.84 -2.25 12.23
C LYS A 391 -7.40 -1.75 12.21
N SER A 392 -7.20 -0.45 12.43
CA SER A 392 -5.87 0.17 12.51
C SER A 392 -4.93 -0.21 11.35
N GLY A 393 -5.45 -0.22 10.11
CA GLY A 393 -4.67 -0.58 8.92
C GLY A 393 -4.36 -2.08 8.79
N HIS A 394 -5.05 -2.96 9.52
CA HIS A 394 -4.92 -4.41 9.43
C HIS A 394 -6.23 -5.05 8.98
N ILE A 395 -6.16 -6.04 8.09
CA ILE A 395 -7.28 -6.93 7.78
C ILE A 395 -7.40 -7.91 8.94
N VAL A 396 -8.46 -7.78 9.73
CA VAL A 396 -8.73 -8.65 10.88
C VAL A 396 -9.87 -9.59 10.57
N GLY A 397 -9.96 -10.70 11.30
CA GLY A 397 -11.05 -11.65 11.10
C GLY A 397 -11.47 -12.36 12.37
N SER A 398 -12.67 -12.92 12.33
CA SER A 398 -13.16 -13.86 13.34
C SER A 398 -13.84 -15.03 12.66
N LEU A 399 -13.47 -16.24 13.07
CA LEU A 399 -14.06 -17.48 12.59
C LEU A 399 -15.40 -17.73 13.27
N LYS A 400 -16.35 -18.21 12.48
CA LYS A 400 -17.61 -18.82 12.91
C LYS A 400 -17.59 -20.27 12.50
N VAL A 401 -17.48 -21.15 13.49
CA VAL A 401 -17.39 -22.59 13.26
C VAL A 401 -18.79 -23.13 13.00
N GLY A 402 -18.97 -23.79 11.86
CA GLY A 402 -20.20 -24.50 11.53
C GLY A 402 -20.25 -25.89 12.15
N ARG A 403 -21.02 -26.80 11.53
CA ARG A 403 -21.11 -28.18 12.00
C ARG A 403 -19.80 -28.92 11.77
N MET A 404 -19.18 -29.34 12.87
CA MET A 404 -18.01 -30.20 12.88
C MET A 404 -18.38 -31.68 12.81
N ARG A 405 -17.50 -32.48 12.22
CA ARG A 405 -17.61 -33.94 12.12
C ARG A 405 -16.30 -34.59 12.55
N LEU A 406 -16.42 -35.54 13.46
CA LEU A 406 -15.30 -36.37 13.91
C LEU A 406 -15.38 -37.75 13.25
N SER A 407 -14.22 -38.28 12.86
CA SER A 407 -14.06 -39.68 12.50
C SER A 407 -12.82 -40.28 13.16
N LEU A 408 -12.85 -41.57 13.42
CA LEU A 408 -11.71 -42.31 13.97
C LEU A 408 -10.73 -42.63 12.84
N LYS A 409 -9.44 -42.34 13.03
CA LYS A 409 -8.38 -42.89 12.19
C LYS A 409 -7.78 -44.14 12.80
N HIS A 410 -7.49 -44.08 14.10
CA HIS A 410 -6.79 -45.14 14.83
C HIS A 410 -7.16 -45.11 16.31
N SER A 411 -7.10 -46.26 16.98
CA SER A 411 -7.33 -46.38 18.43
C SER A 411 -6.47 -47.48 19.02
N ASP A 412 -5.74 -47.15 20.08
CA ASP A 412 -4.93 -48.08 20.89
C ASP A 412 -5.70 -48.57 22.13
N VAL A 413 -6.92 -48.04 22.35
CA VAL A 413 -7.79 -48.33 23.50
C VAL A 413 -9.06 -49.09 23.09
N GLY A 414 -9.03 -49.72 21.91
CA GLY A 414 -10.14 -50.50 21.37
C GLY A 414 -11.21 -49.67 20.67
N ILE A 415 -12.34 -50.31 20.39
CA ILE A 415 -13.44 -49.73 19.58
C ILE A 415 -14.37 -48.91 20.48
N PHE A 416 -14.68 -47.69 20.05
CA PHE A 416 -15.67 -46.82 20.69
C PHE A 416 -16.46 -46.02 19.65
N GLN A 417 -17.64 -45.53 20.03
CA GLN A 417 -18.46 -44.73 19.12
C GLN A 417 -18.01 -43.26 19.16
N VAL A 418 -17.34 -42.81 18.09
CA VAL A 418 -16.85 -41.42 17.96
C VAL A 418 -17.95 -40.37 18.16
N ARG A 419 -19.19 -40.69 17.81
CA ARG A 419 -20.34 -39.80 18.01
C ARG A 419 -20.53 -39.40 19.47
N MET A 420 -20.16 -40.26 20.42
CA MET A 420 -20.24 -39.95 21.85
C MET A 420 -19.27 -38.84 22.27
N LEU A 421 -18.15 -38.68 21.56
CA LEU A 421 -17.18 -37.61 21.80
C LEU A 421 -17.59 -36.28 21.15
N GLN A 422 -18.62 -36.25 20.31
CA GLN A 422 -18.94 -35.04 19.54
C GLN A 422 -19.28 -33.85 20.45
N SER A 423 -20.03 -34.08 21.54
CA SER A 423 -20.44 -33.02 22.46
C SER A 423 -19.25 -32.41 23.18
N ILE A 424 -18.36 -33.23 23.76
CA ILE A 424 -17.19 -32.73 24.50
C ILE A 424 -16.18 -32.03 23.57
N MET A 425 -15.99 -32.55 22.36
CA MET A 425 -15.12 -31.92 21.38
C MET A 425 -15.69 -30.59 20.86
N ASN A 426 -17.02 -30.46 20.76
CA ASN A 426 -17.65 -29.18 20.44
C ASN A 426 -17.42 -28.14 21.55
N ILE A 427 -17.43 -28.55 22.83
CA ILE A 427 -17.11 -27.69 23.98
C ILE A 427 -15.66 -27.20 23.89
N TYR A 428 -14.69 -28.10 23.68
CA TYR A 428 -13.29 -27.71 23.55
C TYR A 428 -13.03 -26.82 22.33
N ALA A 429 -13.66 -27.13 21.20
CA ALA A 429 -13.56 -26.31 20.01
C ALA A 429 -14.09 -24.88 20.26
N SER A 430 -15.26 -24.75 20.91
CA SER A 430 -15.94 -23.45 21.10
C SER A 430 -15.32 -22.60 22.22
N ASN A 431 -14.90 -23.22 23.32
CA ASN A 431 -14.42 -22.50 24.51
C ASN A 431 -12.90 -22.34 24.59
N ILE A 432 -12.13 -23.15 23.85
CA ILE A 432 -10.66 -23.15 23.93
C ILE A 432 -10.03 -22.84 22.58
N LEU A 433 -10.34 -23.63 21.55
CA LEU A 433 -9.68 -23.50 20.25
C LEU A 433 -10.10 -22.22 19.51
N LEU A 434 -11.41 -22.00 19.37
CA LEU A 434 -11.95 -20.87 18.61
C LEU A 434 -11.53 -19.50 19.18
N PRO A 435 -11.59 -19.24 20.49
CA PRO A 435 -11.12 -17.98 21.06
C PRO A 435 -9.64 -17.72 20.79
N ARG A 436 -8.79 -18.76 20.86
CA ARG A 436 -7.35 -18.63 20.56
C ARG A 436 -7.07 -18.34 19.09
N LEU A 437 -7.79 -19.00 18.18
CA LEU A 437 -7.68 -18.72 16.75
C LEU A 437 -8.16 -17.30 16.43
N ASN A 438 -9.28 -16.88 17.01
CA ASN A 438 -9.82 -15.53 16.82
C ASN A 438 -8.91 -14.46 17.41
N ALA A 439 -8.25 -14.71 18.55
CA ALA A 439 -7.25 -13.79 19.10
C ALA A 439 -6.07 -13.58 18.13
N ARG A 440 -5.64 -14.63 17.42
CA ARG A 440 -4.60 -14.51 16.37
C ARG A 440 -5.10 -13.77 15.13
N LEU A 441 -6.34 -14.00 14.73
CA LEU A 441 -6.93 -13.30 13.58
C LEU A 441 -7.28 -11.83 13.88
N ASP A 442 -7.41 -11.46 15.16
CA ASP A 442 -7.56 -10.06 15.60
C ASP A 442 -6.23 -9.27 15.54
N GLU A 443 -5.08 -9.95 15.57
CA GLU A 443 -3.78 -9.31 15.24
C GLU A 443 -3.75 -8.87 13.77
N GLY A 444 -4.34 -9.69 12.89
CA GLY A 444 -4.64 -9.34 11.50
C GLY A 444 -3.44 -9.32 10.55
N PHE A 445 -3.71 -8.91 9.31
CA PHE A 445 -2.72 -8.77 8.25
C PHE A 445 -2.52 -7.28 7.91
N PRO A 446 -1.30 -6.72 8.04
CA PRO A 446 -1.06 -5.30 7.79
C PRO A 446 -1.30 -4.93 6.32
N LEU A 447 -2.06 -3.88 6.07
CA LEU A 447 -2.28 -3.31 4.73
C LEU A 447 -1.03 -2.55 4.24
N PRO A 448 -0.77 -2.53 2.92
CA PRO A 448 0.34 -1.79 2.33
C PRO A 448 0.02 -0.30 2.27
N LEU A 449 0.23 0.41 3.37
CA LEU A 449 0.00 1.86 3.47
C LEU A 449 1.33 2.63 3.45
N PRO A 450 1.43 3.76 2.71
CA PRO A 450 2.51 4.71 2.90
C PRO A 450 2.50 5.28 4.32
N ASP A 451 3.63 5.85 4.73
CA ASP A 451 3.75 6.48 6.05
C ASP A 451 2.69 7.56 6.25
N ARG A 452 2.18 7.67 7.48
CA ARG A 452 1.25 8.72 7.93
C ARG A 452 -0.12 8.70 7.24
N ILE A 453 -0.53 7.53 6.76
CA ILE A 453 -1.87 7.29 6.23
C ILE A 453 -2.71 6.56 7.27
N GLN A 454 -3.89 7.11 7.54
CA GLN A 454 -4.96 6.43 8.27
C GLN A 454 -6.16 6.21 7.37
N LEU A 455 -6.86 5.10 7.60
CA LEU A 455 -8.06 4.74 6.86
C LEU A 455 -9.30 5.04 7.70
N SER A 456 -10.37 5.49 7.02
CA SER A 456 -11.68 5.77 7.61
C SER A 456 -12.80 5.32 6.66
N ASN A 457 -14.05 5.29 7.13
CA ASN A 457 -15.22 4.91 6.33
C ASN A 457 -15.06 3.57 5.60
N ILE A 458 -14.54 2.57 6.31
CA ILE A 458 -14.26 1.24 5.77
C ILE A 458 -15.52 0.60 5.20
N LEU A 459 -15.38 0.00 4.02
CA LEU A 459 -16.35 -0.84 3.36
C LEU A 459 -15.71 -2.20 3.07
N VAL A 460 -16.39 -3.29 3.42
CA VAL A 460 -15.95 -4.65 3.13
C VAL A 460 -16.97 -5.31 2.21
N ARG A 461 -16.53 -5.83 1.07
CA ARG A 461 -17.36 -6.57 0.10
C ARG A 461 -16.64 -7.83 -0.35
N PHE A 462 -17.39 -8.90 -0.52
CA PHE A 462 -16.87 -10.15 -1.06
C PHE A 462 -17.17 -10.24 -2.56
N HIS A 463 -16.15 -10.58 -3.33
CA HIS A 463 -16.26 -10.86 -4.75
C HIS A 463 -15.73 -12.27 -5.02
N GLN A 464 -16.03 -12.80 -6.21
CA GLN A 464 -15.47 -14.08 -6.60
C GLN A 464 -13.94 -14.02 -6.58
N ASN A 465 -13.32 -14.86 -5.76
CA ASN A 465 -11.87 -15.02 -5.56
C ASN A 465 -11.14 -13.88 -4.83
N PHE A 466 -11.80 -12.82 -4.36
CA PHE A 466 -11.12 -11.77 -3.60
C PHE A 466 -12.04 -10.98 -2.67
N LEU A 467 -11.43 -10.42 -1.63
CA LEU A 467 -12.02 -9.48 -0.70
C LEU A 467 -11.72 -8.06 -1.17
N LEU A 468 -12.77 -7.26 -1.37
CA LEU A 468 -12.67 -5.84 -1.69
C LEU A 468 -12.85 -5.01 -0.41
N LEU A 469 -11.89 -4.12 -0.14
CA LEU A 469 -11.88 -3.22 1.00
C LEU A 469 -11.82 -1.78 0.49
N GLY A 470 -12.90 -1.01 0.61
CA GLY A 470 -12.93 0.42 0.28
C GLY A 470 -12.69 1.29 1.50
N ALA A 471 -11.97 2.40 1.36
CA ALA A 471 -11.72 3.33 2.47
C ALA A 471 -11.47 4.77 1.99
N ASP A 472 -11.77 5.72 2.86
CA ASP A 472 -11.30 7.10 2.73
C ASP A 472 -9.97 7.27 3.46
N VAL A 473 -9.14 8.17 2.95
CA VAL A 473 -7.76 8.37 3.40
C VAL A 473 -7.63 9.65 4.20
N GLN A 474 -6.91 9.59 5.31
CA GLN A 474 -6.49 10.76 6.08
C GLN A 474 -4.96 10.77 6.21
N TYR A 475 -4.36 11.85 5.73
CA TYR A 475 -2.92 12.08 5.82
C TYR A 475 -2.59 12.88 7.08
N GLN A 476 -1.64 12.39 7.88
CA GLN A 476 -1.19 13.07 9.09
C GLN A 476 0.10 13.86 8.81
N PRO A 477 0.07 15.20 8.76
CA PRO A 477 1.27 16.00 8.59
C PRO A 477 2.26 15.73 9.72
N ARG A 478 3.57 15.91 9.48
CA ARG A 478 4.53 15.95 10.60
C ARG A 478 4.13 17.11 11.51
N GLY A 479 3.69 16.81 12.73
CA GLY A 479 3.62 17.81 13.80
C GLY A 479 5.00 18.42 13.98
N TRP A 480 5.06 19.74 14.11
CA TRP A 480 6.30 20.43 14.43
C TRP A 480 6.76 19.93 15.79
N ARG A 481 7.92 19.27 15.85
CA ARG A 481 8.64 19.05 17.11
C ARG A 481 9.53 20.23 17.37
#